data_AF-A0A091VAR0-F1
#
_entry.id   AF-A0A091VAR0-F1
#
_cell.length_a   1.000
_cell.length_b   1.000
_cell.length_c   1.000
_cell.angle_alpha   90.00
_cell.angle_beta   90.00
_cell.angle_gamma   90.00
#
_symmetry.space_group_name_H-M   'P 1'
#
loop_
_entity.id
_entity.type
_entity.pdbx_description
1 polymer ?
#
loop_
_entity_poly.entity_id
_entity_poly.type
_entity_poly.pdbx_seq_one_letter_code
_entity_poly.pdbx_strand_id
1 'polypeptide(L)'
;RVQSAQPSPPRLLTEEEYRLQGKVETCKALEELRNYCRSPDFSAWTVVSRIQSPKRFADFVGGACHVTPSEVSVHEREYGVDGIFLDDQLFEEEEEEEHEDED
;
A
#
# COMPACT_ATOMS: atom_id res chain seq x y z
N ARG A 1 -36.03 -33.45 -9.56
CA ARG A 1 -35.20 -32.95 -8.43
C ARG A 1 -33.91 -32.44 -9.03
N VAL A 2 -33.76 -31.13 -9.20
CA VAL A 2 -32.54 -30.54 -9.77
C VAL A 2 -31.48 -30.59 -8.67
N GLN A 3 -30.44 -31.40 -8.86
CA GLN A 3 -29.29 -31.40 -7.96
C GLN A 3 -28.53 -30.11 -8.24
N SER A 4 -28.64 -29.13 -7.34
CA SER A 4 -27.77 -27.96 -7.36
C SER A 4 -26.35 -28.41 -7.00
N ALA A 5 -25.47 -28.51 -8.01
CA ALA A 5 -24.05 -28.73 -7.79
C ALA A 5 -23.50 -27.51 -7.02
N GLN A 6 -22.92 -27.74 -5.85
CA GLN A 6 -22.25 -26.65 -5.13
C GLN A 6 -21.01 -26.22 -5.92
N PRO A 7 -20.78 -24.90 -6.10
CA PRO A 7 -19.59 -24.41 -6.77
C PRO A 7 -18.35 -24.75 -5.93
N SER A 8 -17.31 -25.23 -6.58
CA SER A 8 -16.01 -25.47 -5.96
C SER A 8 -15.44 -24.17 -5.39
N PRO A 9 -14.71 -24.22 -4.26
CA PRO A 9 -14.05 -23.05 -3.69
C PRO A 9 -13.14 -22.37 -4.71
N PRO A 10 -13.11 -21.02 -4.74
CA PRO A 10 -12.22 -20.28 -5.64
C PRO A 10 -10.76 -20.52 -5.27
N ARG A 11 -9.89 -20.58 -6.28
CA ARG A 11 -8.43 -20.67 -6.10
C ARG A 11 -7.91 -19.40 -5.44
N LEU A 12 -7.04 -19.54 -4.44
CA LEU A 12 -6.31 -18.43 -3.83
C LEU A 12 -5.19 -17.92 -4.74
N LEU A 13 -4.86 -16.64 -4.60
CA LEU A 13 -3.76 -16.01 -5.33
C LEU A 13 -2.42 -16.44 -4.75
N THR A 14 -1.40 -16.54 -5.60
CA THR A 14 -0.02 -16.54 -5.13
C THR A 14 0.36 -15.16 -4.63
N GLU A 15 1.44 -15.06 -3.84
CA GLU A 15 1.96 -13.77 -3.37
C GLU A 15 2.29 -12.82 -4.53
N GLU A 16 2.88 -13.35 -5.59
CA GLU A 16 3.19 -12.56 -6.79
C GLU A 16 1.93 -12.04 -7.48
N GLU A 17 0.92 -12.89 -7.65
CA GLU A 17 -0.37 -12.50 -8.23
C GLU A 17 -1.06 -11.40 -7.41
N TYR A 18 -1.08 -11.56 -6.09
CA TYR A 18 -1.62 -10.57 -5.17
C TYR A 18 -0.89 -9.23 -5.29
N ARG A 19 0.45 -9.24 -5.28
CA ARG A 19 1.27 -8.04 -5.41
C ARG A 19 1.06 -7.34 -6.76
N LEU A 20 0.95 -8.11 -7.85
CA LEU A 20 0.70 -7.56 -9.17
C LEU A 20 -0.68 -6.91 -9.25
N GLN A 21 -1.71 -7.57 -8.73
CA GLN A 21 -3.07 -7.03 -8.69
C GLN A 21 -3.11 -5.74 -7.87
N GLY A 22 -2.43 -5.70 -6.72
CA GLY A 22 -2.30 -4.49 -5.91
C GLY A 22 -1.71 -3.32 -6.70
N LYS A 23 -0.65 -3.56 -7.49
CA LYS A 23 -0.05 -2.53 -8.36
C LYS A 23 -1.03 -2.04 -9.42
N VAL A 24 -1.68 -2.94 -10.15
CA VAL A 24 -2.60 -2.60 -11.24
C VAL A 24 -3.80 -1.82 -10.74
N GLU A 25 -4.47 -2.30 -9.70
CA GLU A 25 -5.65 -1.65 -9.14
C GLU A 25 -5.30 -0.31 -8.48
N THR A 26 -4.15 -0.20 -7.80
CA THR A 26 -3.69 1.08 -7.24
C THR A 26 -3.46 2.12 -8.34
N CYS A 27 -2.77 1.75 -9.42
CA CYS A 27 -2.56 2.65 -10.56
C CYS A 27 -3.88 3.12 -11.16
N LYS A 28 -4.82 2.19 -11.40
CA LYS A 28 -6.13 2.49 -11.94
C LYS A 28 -6.95 3.41 -11.02
N ALA A 29 -7.01 3.12 -9.73
CA ALA A 29 -7.74 3.92 -8.76
C ALA A 29 -7.18 5.35 -8.64
N LEU A 30 -5.85 5.51 -8.71
CA LEU A 30 -5.21 6.83 -8.71
C LEU A 30 -5.54 7.64 -9.96
N GLU A 31 -5.60 7.01 -11.13
CA GLU A 31 -6.02 7.66 -12.37
C GLU A 31 -7.49 8.08 -12.34
N GLU A 32 -8.38 7.19 -11.88
CA GLU A 32 -9.79 7.49 -11.66
C GLU A 32 -9.97 8.65 -10.69
N LEU A 33 -9.21 8.66 -9.58
CA LEU A 33 -9.23 9.76 -8.61
C LEU A 33 -8.79 11.09 -9.25
N ARG A 34 -7.71 11.09 -10.04
CA ARG A 34 -7.27 12.29 -10.77
C ARG A 34 -8.36 12.80 -11.73
N ASN A 35 -9.00 11.89 -12.45
CA ASN A 35 -10.08 12.25 -13.38
C ASN A 35 -11.28 12.83 -12.65
N TYR A 36 -11.66 12.24 -11.51
CA TYR A 36 -12.71 12.78 -10.65
C TYR A 36 -12.37 14.19 -10.17
N CYS A 37 -11.14 14.42 -9.69
CA CYS A 37 -10.68 15.76 -9.26
C CYS A 37 -10.71 16.82 -10.37
N ARG A 38 -10.68 16.41 -11.65
CA ARG A 38 -10.78 17.31 -12.82
C ARG A 38 -12.23 17.47 -13.30
N SER A 39 -13.17 16.73 -12.74
CA SER A 39 -14.57 16.76 -13.15
C SER A 39 -15.28 17.99 -12.59
N PRO A 40 -16.35 18.48 -13.25
CA PRO A 40 -17.14 19.61 -12.75
C PRO A 40 -17.88 19.29 -11.44
N ASP A 41 -18.04 18.00 -11.12
CA ASP A 41 -18.71 17.54 -9.89
C ASP A 41 -17.79 17.62 -8.66
N PHE A 42 -16.51 17.90 -8.86
CA PHE A 42 -15.53 17.97 -7.78
C PHE A 42 -15.54 19.34 -7.08
N SER A 43 -15.78 19.32 -5.77
CA SER A 43 -15.69 20.53 -4.93
C SER A 43 -14.24 20.89 -4.59
N ALA A 44 -13.54 21.50 -5.54
CA ALA A 44 -12.13 21.87 -5.39
C ALA A 44 -11.87 22.76 -4.16
N TRP A 45 -12.68 23.81 -3.96
CA TRP A 45 -12.47 24.76 -2.85
C TRP A 45 -12.71 24.16 -1.47
N THR A 46 -13.60 23.16 -1.34
CA THR A 46 -13.80 22.44 -0.08
C THR A 46 -12.61 21.55 0.24
N VAL A 47 -11.99 20.93 -0.76
CA VAL A 47 -10.80 20.10 -0.55
C VAL A 47 -9.59 20.97 -0.24
N VAL A 48 -9.37 22.03 -1.03
CA VAL A 48 -8.23 22.96 -0.86
C VAL A 48 -8.19 23.59 0.53
N SER A 49 -9.34 23.84 1.17
CA SER A 49 -9.40 24.39 2.52
C SER A 49 -9.05 23.41 3.64
N ARG A 50 -9.03 22.10 3.37
CA ARG A 50 -8.81 21.04 4.36
C ARG A 50 -7.45 20.35 4.25
N ILE A 51 -6.88 20.33 3.06
CA ILE A 51 -5.62 19.63 2.79
C ILE A 51 -4.42 20.43 3.31
N GLN A 52 -3.39 19.71 3.77
CA GLN A 52 -2.17 20.32 4.32
C GLN A 52 -1.36 21.09 3.26
N SER A 53 -1.31 20.58 2.03
CA SER A 53 -0.53 21.18 0.94
C SER A 53 -1.35 21.26 -0.34
N PRO A 54 -2.00 22.41 -0.62
CA PRO A 54 -2.69 22.65 -1.88
C PRO A 54 -1.80 22.48 -3.11
N LYS A 55 -0.52 22.82 -3.00
CA LYS A 55 0.45 22.65 -4.08
C LYS A 55 0.67 21.17 -4.42
N ARG A 56 0.98 20.32 -3.43
CA ARG A 56 1.15 18.87 -3.67
C ARG A 56 -0.10 18.25 -4.28
N PHE A 57 -1.28 18.68 -3.82
CA PHE A 57 -2.55 18.23 -4.40
C PHE A 57 -2.68 18.63 -5.88
N ALA A 58 -2.40 19.89 -6.22
CA ALA A 58 -2.46 20.35 -7.60
C ALA A 58 -1.47 19.60 -8.50
N ASP A 59 -0.24 19.36 -8.02
CA ASP A 59 0.78 18.58 -8.75
C ASP A 59 0.30 17.13 -8.98
N PHE A 60 -0.27 16.50 -7.95
CA PHE A 60 -0.85 15.15 -8.05
C PHE A 60 -1.99 15.08 -9.09
N VAL A 61 -2.94 16.03 -9.04
CA VAL A 61 -4.03 16.14 -10.02
C VAL A 61 -3.47 16.46 -11.41
N GLY A 62 -2.33 17.15 -11.51
CA GLY A 62 -1.57 17.37 -12.74
C GLY A 62 -0.85 16.15 -13.29
N GLY A 63 -0.78 15.04 -12.53
CA GLY A 63 -0.16 13.78 -12.96
C GLY A 63 1.17 13.47 -12.29
N ALA A 64 1.65 14.31 -11.37
CA ALA A 64 2.84 14.00 -10.58
C ALA A 64 2.63 12.75 -9.70
N CYS A 65 3.75 12.19 -9.22
CA CYS A 65 3.73 11.05 -8.31
C CYS A 65 2.93 11.40 -7.03
N HIS A 66 2.17 10.41 -6.53
CA HIS A 66 1.39 10.56 -5.29
C HIS A 66 2.28 10.46 -4.04
N VAL A 67 3.47 9.86 -4.17
CA VAL A 67 4.48 9.72 -3.11
C VAL A 67 5.67 10.61 -3.43
N THR A 68 6.17 11.36 -2.44
CA THR A 68 7.39 12.14 -2.62
C THR A 68 8.65 11.29 -2.50
N PRO A 69 9.77 11.71 -3.09
CA PRO A 69 11.06 11.04 -2.91
C PRO A 69 11.46 10.89 -1.43
N SER A 70 11.09 11.86 -0.58
CA SER A 70 11.34 11.78 0.86
C SER A 70 10.55 10.67 1.53
N GLU A 71 9.28 10.48 1.17
CA GLU A 71 8.42 9.41 1.68
C GLU A 71 8.97 8.04 1.26
N VAL A 72 9.42 7.91 0.00
CA VAL A 72 10.08 6.69 -0.48
C VAL A 72 11.37 6.42 0.31
N SER A 73 12.22 7.43 0.52
CA SER A 73 13.49 7.27 1.24
C SER A 73 13.29 6.89 2.70
N VAL A 74 12.25 7.41 3.38
CA VAL A 74 11.92 7.01 4.74
C VAL A 74 11.45 5.55 4.77
N HIS A 75 10.55 5.18 3.85
CA HIS A 75 10.08 3.79 3.75
C HIS A 75 11.21 2.81 3.44
N GLU A 76 12.13 3.14 2.53
CA GLU A 76 13.29 2.28 2.23
C GLU A 76 14.23 2.13 3.43
N ARG A 77 14.32 3.14 4.30
CA ARG A 77 15.13 3.04 5.52
C ARG A 77 14.47 2.14 6.57
N GLU A 78 13.16 2.24 6.72
CA GLU A 78 12.40 1.50 7.75
C GLU A 78 12.07 0.07 7.32
N TYR A 79 11.77 -0.13 6.04
CA TYR A 79 11.24 -1.39 5.48
C TYR A 79 12.03 -1.90 4.26
N GLY A 80 13.19 -1.31 3.96
CA GLY A 80 14.07 -1.81 2.92
C GLY A 80 14.75 -3.12 3.32
N VAL A 81 15.54 -3.67 2.40
CA VAL A 81 16.30 -4.91 2.61
C VAL A 81 17.15 -4.85 3.88
N ASP A 82 17.75 -3.69 4.17
CA ASP A 82 18.50 -3.44 5.42
C ASP A 82 17.62 -3.43 6.68
N GLY A 83 16.36 -3.02 6.57
CA GLY A 83 15.42 -3.00 7.70
C GLY A 83 14.89 -4.39 8.04
N ILE A 84 14.54 -5.17 7.02
CA ILE A 84 14.04 -6.55 7.19
C ILE A 84 15.14 -7.47 7.75
N PHE A 85 16.39 -7.29 7.32
CA PHE A 85 17.52 -8.08 7.82
C PHE A 85 17.89 -7.74 9.28
N LEU A 86 17.52 -6.54 9.76
CA LEU A 86 17.69 -6.15 11.16
C LEU A 86 16.60 -6.74 12.05
N ASP A 87 15.35 -6.75 11.56
CA ASP A 87 14.22 -7.38 12.25
C ASP A 87 14.43 -8.89 12.40
N ASP A 88 14.81 -9.61 11.33
CA ASP A 88 15.07 -11.06 11.41
C ASP A 88 16.17 -11.41 12.45
N GLN A 89 17.25 -10.61 12.54
CA GLN A 89 18.28 -10.81 13.58
C GLN A 89 17.77 -10.51 15.00
N LEU A 90 16.88 -9.53 15.16
CA LEU A 90 16.29 -9.20 16.46
C LEU A 90 15.37 -10.32 16.97
N PHE A 91 14.57 -10.93 16.08
CA PHE A 91 13.72 -12.06 16.43
C PHE A 91 14.53 -13.33 16.71
N GLU A 92 15.65 -13.54 16.02
CA GLU A 92 16.58 -14.64 16.31
C GLU A 92 17.27 -14.48 17.68
N GLU A 93 17.70 -13.27 18.06
CA GLU A 93 18.32 -13.01 19.37
C GLU A 93 17.32 -13.14 20.56
N GLU A 94 16.05 -12.74 20.38
CA GLU A 94 15.02 -12.92 21.43
C GLU A 94 14.67 -14.39 21.69
N GLU A 95 14.74 -15.27 20.67
CA GLU A 95 14.51 -16.71 20.83
C GLU A 95 15.66 -17.43 21.57
N GLU A 96 16.90 -16.90 21.53
CA GLU A 96 18.04 -17.48 22.23
C GLU A 96 18.06 -17.13 23.74
N GLU A 97 17.61 -15.95 24.13
CA GLU A 97 17.57 -15.51 25.55
C GLU A 97 16.45 -16.18 26.36
N GLU A 98 15.35 -16.64 25.75
CA GLU A 98 14.28 -17.38 26.46
C GLU A 98 14.68 -18.82 26.85
N HIS A 99 15.84 -19.30 26.40
CA HIS A 99 16.31 -20.67 26.64
C HIS A 99 17.38 -20.81 27.76
N GLU A 100 17.81 -19.73 28.41
CA GLU A 100 18.86 -19.78 29.45
C GLU A 100 18.33 -19.80 30.91
N ASP A 101 17.01 -19.69 31.14
CA ASP A 101 16.40 -19.71 32.47
C ASP A 101 15.68 -21.05 32.79
N GLU A 102 16.34 -22.20 32.65
CA GLU A 102 15.83 -23.47 33.18
C GLU A 102 16.97 -24.38 33.69
N ASP A 103 17.54 -24.03 34.86
CA ASP A 103 18.39 -24.91 35.70
C ASP A 103 17.91 -24.93 37.17
#